data_AF-A0A024K4S0-F1
#
_entry.id   AF-A0A024K4S0-F1
#
_cell.length_a   1.000
_cell.length_b   1.000
_cell.length_c   1.000
_cell.angle_alpha   90.00
_cell.angle_beta   90.00
_cell.angle_gamma   90.00
#
_symmetry.space_group_name_H-M   'P 1'
#
loop_
_entity.id
_entity.type
_entity.pdbx_description
1 polymer ?
#
loop_
_entity_poly.entity_id
_entity_poly.type
_entity_poly.pdbx_seq_one_letter_code
_entity_poly.pdbx_strand_id
1 'polypeptide(L)'
;MRFFVGRLTAVIAVVFAAMIATPGTSWAKCDQTMAWNEVTGECRLPPPPPAWYVAPPAYAPSFAGPDVPPPPPRPWWSPNAPMWSVGFHQWGAYFNGVWVPY
;
A
#
# COMPACT_ATOMS: atom_id res chain seq x y z
N MET A 1 35.57 24.91 -42.10
CA MET A 1 35.53 24.22 -40.79
C MET A 1 34.47 24.79 -39.84
N ARG A 2 34.35 26.12 -39.64
CA ARG A 2 33.33 26.74 -38.77
C ARG A 2 31.87 26.31 -39.04
N PHE A 3 31.48 26.16 -40.31
CA PHE A 3 30.13 25.74 -40.68
C PHE A 3 29.81 24.29 -40.28
N PHE A 4 30.79 23.40 -40.41
CA PHE A 4 30.69 22.01 -39.99
C PHE A 4 30.60 21.88 -38.47
N VAL A 5 31.43 22.63 -37.75
CA VAL A 5 31.40 22.66 -36.28
C VAL A 5 30.05 23.18 -35.78
N GLY A 6 29.53 24.25 -36.38
CA GLY A 6 28.22 24.81 -36.01
C GLY A 6 27.03 23.88 -36.27
N ARG A 7 27.07 23.08 -37.35
CA ARG A 7 26.03 22.07 -37.58
C ARG A 7 26.14 20.89 -36.64
N LEU A 8 27.34 20.46 -36.32
CA LEU A 8 27.56 19.34 -35.40
C LEU A 8 27.09 19.71 -33.99
N THR A 9 27.39 20.91 -33.50
CA THR A 9 26.90 21.39 -32.21
C THR A 9 25.37 21.53 -32.17
N ALA A 10 24.75 22.01 -33.25
CA ALA A 10 23.29 22.07 -33.35
C ALA A 10 22.64 20.67 -33.28
N VAL A 11 23.19 19.69 -34.00
CA VAL A 11 22.70 18.31 -33.95
C VAL A 11 22.85 17.71 -32.55
N ILE A 12 24.01 17.90 -31.91
CA ILE A 12 24.24 17.44 -30.54
C ILE A 12 23.25 18.09 -29.58
N ALA A 13 23.03 19.40 -29.68
CA ALA A 13 22.08 20.12 -28.84
C ALA A 13 20.65 19.60 -29.00
N VAL A 14 20.22 19.30 -30.22
CA VAL A 14 18.89 18.72 -30.50
C VAL A 14 18.76 17.32 -29.90
N VAL A 15 19.79 16.47 -30.03
CA VAL A 15 19.78 15.12 -29.45
C VAL A 15 19.71 15.19 -27.91
N PHE A 16 20.51 16.05 -27.29
CA PHE A 16 20.47 16.23 -25.83
C PHE A 16 19.13 16.81 -25.36
N ALA A 17 18.57 17.80 -26.07
CA ALA A 17 17.26 18.34 -25.76
C ALA A 17 16.16 17.28 -25.90
N ALA A 18 16.24 16.42 -26.91
CA ALA A 18 15.31 15.31 -27.09
C ALA A 18 15.41 14.29 -25.94
N MET A 19 16.61 13.94 -25.47
CA MET A 19 16.78 13.02 -24.33
C MET A 19 16.24 13.59 -23.00
N ILE A 20 16.33 14.91 -22.81
CA ILE A 20 15.79 15.59 -21.60
C ILE A 20 14.27 15.74 -21.70
N ALA A 21 13.75 16.00 -22.91
CA ALA A 21 12.33 16.23 -23.14
C ALA A 21 11.52 14.93 -23.30
N THR A 22 12.15 13.81 -23.70
CA THR A 22 11.52 12.50 -23.54
C THR A 22 11.40 12.22 -22.06
N PRO A 23 10.18 12.00 -21.52
CA PRO A 23 10.04 11.50 -20.16
C PRO A 23 10.69 10.12 -20.14
N GLY A 24 11.96 10.07 -19.76
CA GLY A 24 12.58 8.86 -19.28
C GLY A 24 11.77 8.45 -18.07
N THR A 25 10.95 7.42 -18.22
CA THR A 25 10.16 6.79 -17.16
C THR A 25 11.03 6.18 -16.05
N SER A 26 12.33 6.47 -15.99
CA SER A 26 13.28 5.87 -15.07
C SER A 26 13.56 6.67 -13.80
N TRP A 27 13.01 7.88 -13.63
CA TRP A 27 13.22 8.70 -12.42
C TRP A 27 12.00 9.47 -11.92
N ALA A 28 10.95 9.60 -12.73
CA ALA A 28 9.68 10.10 -12.26
C ALA A 28 9.08 9.05 -11.32
N LYS A 29 8.96 9.38 -10.04
CA LYS A 29 8.16 8.59 -9.10
C LYS A 29 6.83 8.27 -9.79
N CYS A 30 6.47 6.98 -9.88
CA CYS A 30 5.21 6.59 -10.49
C CYS A 30 4.06 7.41 -9.89
N ASP A 31 3.00 7.61 -10.67
CA ASP A 31 1.76 8.17 -10.14
C ASP A 31 1.36 7.47 -8.83
N GLN A 32 0.71 8.18 -7.91
CA GLN A 32 0.35 7.65 -6.58
C GLN A 32 -0.46 6.35 -6.64
N THR A 33 -1.12 6.08 -7.77
CA THR A 33 -1.94 4.88 -8.00
C THR A 33 -1.20 3.73 -8.69
N MET A 34 0.05 3.94 -9.12
CA MET A 34 0.83 2.97 -9.90
C MET A 34 2.02 2.42 -9.12
N ALA A 35 2.34 1.15 -9.36
CA ALA A 35 3.52 0.49 -8.85
C ALA A 35 4.60 0.38 -9.94
N TRP A 36 5.86 0.58 -9.55
CA TRP A 36 7.02 0.37 -10.41
C TRP A 36 7.34 -1.11 -10.53
N ASN A 37 7.44 -1.62 -11.76
CA ASN A 37 7.92 -2.97 -12.03
C ASN A 37 9.41 -2.92 -12.41
N GLU A 38 10.28 -3.40 -11.52
CA GLU A 38 11.74 -3.41 -11.75
C GLU A 38 12.18 -4.31 -12.91
N VAL A 39 11.38 -5.31 -13.26
CA VAL A 39 11.70 -6.28 -14.33
C VAL A 39 11.40 -5.69 -15.71
N THR A 40 10.30 -4.95 -15.85
CA THR A 40 9.90 -4.36 -17.15
C THR A 40 10.29 -2.89 -17.29
N GLY A 41 10.63 -2.20 -16.21
CA GLY A 41 10.94 -0.77 -16.21
C GLY A 41 9.70 0.11 -16.46
N GLU A 42 8.52 -0.37 -16.07
CA GLU A 42 7.24 0.29 -16.34
C GLU A 42 6.47 0.57 -15.05
N CYS A 43 5.76 1.70 -15.01
CA CYS A 43 4.71 1.93 -14.01
C CYS A 43 3.42 1.24 -14.48
N ARG A 44 2.82 0.43 -13.61
CA ARG A 44 1.56 -0.28 -13.87
C ARG A 44 0.59 -0.11 -12.72
N LEU A 45 -0.70 -0.17 -13.01
CA LEU A 45 -1.70 -0.31 -11.96
C LEU A 45 -1.49 -1.66 -11.25
N PRO A 46 -1.55 -1.70 -9.90
CA PRO A 46 -1.57 -2.96 -9.18
C PRO A 46 -2.73 -3.84 -9.68
N PRO A 47 -2.54 -5.17 -9.75
CA PRO A 47 -3.63 -6.07 -10.09
C PRO A 47 -4.75 -5.93 -9.04
N PRO A 48 -6.02 -6.11 -9.44
CA PRO A 48 -7.12 -6.16 -8.48
C PRO A 48 -6.90 -7.31 -7.50
N PRO A 49 -7.45 -7.23 -6.27
CA PRO A 49 -7.42 -8.34 -5.34
C PRO A 49 -8.06 -9.57 -6.00
N PRO A 50 -7.54 -10.78 -5.72
CA PRO A 50 -8.06 -11.99 -6.33
C PRO A 50 -9.49 -12.28 -5.86
N ALA A 51 -10.28 -12.99 -6.66
CA ALA A 51 -11.70 -13.24 -6.39
C ALA A 51 -11.99 -14.00 -5.08
N TRP A 52 -11.02 -14.75 -4.57
CA TRP A 52 -11.13 -15.44 -3.28
C TRP A 52 -10.82 -14.55 -2.07
N TYR A 53 -10.25 -13.36 -2.29
CA TYR A 53 -9.90 -12.44 -1.22
C TYR A 53 -11.16 -11.74 -0.70
N VAL A 54 -11.48 -12.02 0.57
CA VAL A 54 -12.52 -11.32 1.30
C VAL A 54 -11.85 -10.29 2.19
N ALA A 55 -12.17 -9.01 1.98
CA ALA A 55 -11.66 -7.95 2.84
C ALA A 55 -12.22 -8.13 4.27
N PRO A 56 -11.40 -7.96 5.32
CA PRO A 56 -11.89 -7.98 6.69
C PRO A 56 -12.97 -6.93 6.92
N PRO A 57 -13.93 -7.19 7.82
CA PRO A 57 -14.92 -6.19 8.17
C PRO A 57 -14.27 -4.97 8.81
N ALA A 58 -14.85 -3.79 8.61
CA ALA A 58 -14.24 -2.52 9.04
C ALA A 58 -14.04 -2.39 10.57
N TYR A 59 -14.77 -3.16 11.38
CA TYR A 59 -14.60 -3.21 12.84
C TYR A 59 -13.47 -4.14 13.27
N ALA A 60 -13.04 -5.07 12.40
CA ALA A 60 -12.03 -6.05 12.76
C ALA A 60 -10.67 -5.36 12.91
N PRO A 61 -9.96 -5.58 14.03
CA PRO A 61 -8.58 -5.15 14.14
C PRO A 61 -7.72 -5.75 13.02
N SER A 62 -6.69 -5.04 12.59
CA SER A 62 -5.82 -5.47 11.47
C SER A 62 -5.11 -6.81 11.69
N PHE A 63 -4.96 -7.22 12.95
CA PHE A 63 -4.36 -8.50 13.35
C PHE A 63 -5.39 -9.64 13.49
N ALA A 64 -6.66 -9.32 13.34
CA ALA A 64 -7.75 -10.27 13.49
C ALA A 64 -8.05 -10.95 12.14
N GLY A 65 -8.57 -12.18 12.18
CA GLY A 65 -8.92 -12.92 10.96
C GLY A 65 -10.08 -12.26 10.20
N PRO A 66 -10.30 -12.65 8.93
CA PRO A 66 -11.42 -12.13 8.14
C PRO A 66 -12.79 -12.50 8.74
N ASP A 67 -12.86 -13.62 9.46
CA ASP A 67 -14.11 -14.18 10.03
C ASP A 67 -14.38 -13.76 11.48
N VAL A 68 -13.73 -12.68 11.95
CA VAL A 68 -13.92 -12.20 13.33
C VAL A 68 -15.36 -11.73 13.51
N PRO A 69 -16.09 -12.23 14.53
CA PRO A 69 -17.46 -11.80 14.77
C PRO A 69 -17.51 -10.33 15.24
N PRO A 70 -18.65 -9.65 15.09
CA PRO A 70 -18.83 -8.31 15.66
C PRO A 70 -18.56 -8.28 17.18
N PRO A 71 -18.02 -7.18 17.72
CA PRO A 71 -17.77 -7.06 19.15
C PRO A 71 -19.09 -7.10 19.94
N PRO A 72 -19.13 -7.85 21.06
CA PRO A 72 -20.31 -7.88 21.92
C PRO A 72 -20.51 -6.54 22.64
N PRO A 73 -21.72 -6.26 23.17
CA PRO A 73 -21.93 -5.13 24.06
C PRO A 73 -21.02 -5.22 25.29
N ARG A 74 -20.53 -4.08 25.77
CA ARG A 74 -19.75 -4.05 27.02
C ARG A 74 -20.63 -4.47 28.20
N PRO A 75 -20.24 -5.49 28.99
CA PRO A 75 -20.94 -5.83 30.23
C PRO A 75 -20.95 -4.66 31.23
N TRP A 76 -22.03 -4.50 31.98
CA TRP A 76 -22.22 -3.36 32.90
C TRP A 76 -21.17 -3.27 34.02
N TRP A 77 -20.65 -4.41 34.46
CA TRP A 77 -19.64 -4.50 35.51
C TRP A 77 -18.24 -4.16 35.01
N SER A 78 -18.05 -4.19 33.69
CA SER A 78 -16.74 -4.02 33.10
C SER A 78 -16.46 -2.55 32.75
N PRO A 79 -15.32 -1.99 33.22
CA PRO A 79 -14.85 -0.69 32.77
C PRO A 79 -14.27 -0.71 31.34
N ASN A 80 -13.94 -1.89 30.80
CA ASN A 80 -13.17 -2.04 29.57
C ASN A 80 -14.06 -2.39 28.37
N ALA A 81 -13.88 -1.70 27.25
CA ALA A 81 -14.50 -2.12 25.98
C ALA A 81 -14.00 -3.52 25.54
N PRO A 82 -14.84 -4.30 24.84
CA PRO A 82 -14.41 -5.57 24.25
C PRO A 82 -13.21 -5.37 23.33
N MET A 83 -12.18 -6.18 23.51
CA MET A 83 -11.04 -6.30 22.61
C MET A 83 -10.96 -7.72 22.04
N TRP A 84 -10.46 -7.87 20.82
CA TRP A 84 -10.23 -9.17 20.22
C TRP A 84 -8.90 -9.75 20.73
N SER A 85 -8.91 -10.99 21.22
CA SER A 85 -7.69 -11.74 21.50
C SER A 85 -7.39 -12.72 20.38
N VAL A 86 -6.20 -12.61 19.78
CA VAL A 86 -5.71 -13.60 18.80
C VAL A 86 -5.43 -14.94 19.45
N GLY A 87 -4.84 -14.96 20.64
CA GLY A 87 -4.47 -16.22 21.31
C GLY A 87 -5.69 -17.05 21.75
N PHE A 88 -6.80 -16.38 22.05
CA PHE A 88 -8.04 -17.05 22.46
C PHE A 88 -9.12 -17.06 21.37
N HIS A 89 -8.92 -16.37 20.25
CA HIS A 89 -9.91 -16.17 19.19
C HIS A 89 -11.29 -15.76 19.72
N GLN A 90 -11.32 -14.83 20.69
CA GLN A 90 -12.56 -14.38 21.33
C GLN A 90 -12.49 -12.91 21.75
N TRP A 91 -13.67 -12.31 21.94
CA TRP A 91 -13.82 -10.99 22.53
C TRP A 91 -13.71 -11.05 24.05
N GLY A 92 -13.21 -10.00 24.67
CA GLY A 92 -13.05 -9.94 26.13
C GLY A 92 -12.28 -8.71 26.58
N ALA A 93 -11.70 -8.77 27.79
CA ALA A 93 -10.72 -7.79 28.25
C ALA A 93 -9.76 -8.39 29.27
N TYR A 94 -8.62 -7.74 29.44
CA TYR A 94 -7.66 -8.07 30.49
C TYR A 94 -7.96 -7.33 31.80
N PHE A 95 -7.89 -8.07 32.90
CA PHE A 95 -8.01 -7.57 34.27
C PHE A 95 -6.81 -8.07 35.07
N ASN A 96 -5.89 -7.17 35.44
CA ASN A 96 -4.67 -7.52 36.18
C ASN A 96 -3.89 -8.69 35.54
N GLY A 97 -3.80 -8.70 34.20
CA GLY A 97 -3.12 -9.76 33.42
C GLY A 97 -3.96 -11.03 33.18
N VAL A 98 -5.18 -11.11 33.72
CA VAL A 98 -6.09 -12.24 33.49
C VAL A 98 -7.06 -11.90 32.35
N TRP A 99 -7.21 -12.82 31.40
CA TRP A 99 -8.18 -12.69 30.32
C TRP A 99 -9.59 -13.06 30.80
N VAL A 100 -10.56 -12.18 30.57
CA VAL A 100 -11.98 -12.44 30.82
C VAL A 100 -12.74 -12.33 29.50
N PRO A 101 -13.33 -13.42 28.98
CA PRO A 101 -14.12 -13.38 27.76
C PRO A 101 -15.43 -12.62 27.98
N TYR A 102 -15.93 -12.00 26.91
CA TYR A 102 -17.24 -11.34 26.86
C TYR A 102 -18.21 -12.11 25.99
#